data_AF-A0A8T5TA32-F1
#
_entry.id   AF-A0A8T5TA32-F1
#
_cell.length_a   1.000
_cell.length_b   1.000
_cell.length_c   1.000
_cell.angle_alpha   90.00
_cell.angle_beta   90.00
_cell.angle_gamma   90.00
#
_symmetry.space_group_name_H-M   'P 1'
#
loop_
_entity.id
_entity.type
_entity.pdbx_description
1 polymer ?
#
loop_
_entity_poly.entity_id
_entity_poly.type
_entity_poly.pdbx_seq_one_letter_code
_entity_poly.pdbx_strand_id
1 'polypeptide(L)'
;MSEIKWQRSILDELIQEFPQKWTNVNPKHPGWKDRVKLEIEKVMQYINFLKNTNNRPWFKLFPERNPRYNYLIWTGNLVVPERPEINFDIKVLLTSEYPKVCPRCFAEETILNYCGKIFLKNIWEQDSKKYVMICHEHLSDTNAWNNRLGIVHFFVRQVWVWWAAQQNSIIGEYDKKH
;
A
#
# COMPACT_ATOMS: atom_id res chain seq x y z
N MET A 1 -32.73 -2.28 -1.09
CA MET A 1 -31.44 -1.74 -1.59
C MET A 1 -30.51 -2.92 -1.77
N SER A 2 -30.21 -3.29 -3.01
CA SER A 2 -29.29 -4.39 -3.31
C SER A 2 -27.86 -3.92 -2.99
N GLU A 3 -27.25 -4.48 -1.94
CA GLU A 3 -25.82 -4.33 -1.68
C GLU A 3 -25.06 -4.80 -2.93
N ILE A 4 -24.31 -3.89 -3.55
CA ILE A 4 -23.31 -4.26 -4.55
C ILE A 4 -22.23 -5.04 -3.79
N LYS A 5 -22.39 -6.36 -3.70
CA LYS A 5 -21.33 -7.25 -3.25
C LYS A 5 -20.23 -7.20 -4.29
N TRP A 6 -19.16 -6.48 -3.96
CA TRP A 6 -17.87 -6.63 -4.64
C TRP A 6 -17.60 -8.14 -4.80
N GLN A 7 -17.41 -8.61 -6.03
CA GLN A 7 -17.08 -10.01 -6.30
C GLN A 7 -15.88 -10.38 -5.43
N ARG A 8 -16.03 -11.39 -4.56
CA ARG A 8 -14.91 -11.93 -3.80
C ARG A 8 -13.87 -12.40 -4.79
N SER A 9 -12.73 -11.72 -4.80
CA SER A 9 -11.60 -12.12 -5.62
C SER A 9 -10.86 -13.28 -4.94
N ILE A 10 -10.11 -14.08 -5.70
CA ILE A 10 -9.19 -15.10 -5.15
C ILE A 10 -8.24 -14.49 -4.10
N LEU A 11 -7.97 -13.19 -4.21
CA LEU A 11 -7.14 -12.42 -3.28
C LEU A 11 -7.81 -12.21 -1.92
N ASP A 12 -9.15 -12.14 -1.87
CA ASP A 12 -9.92 -12.03 -0.61
C ASP A 12 -10.01 -13.36 0.14
N GLU A 13 -9.89 -14.48 -0.59
CA GLU A 13 -9.78 -15.83 0.01
C GLU A 13 -8.38 -16.08 0.57
N LEU A 14 -7.36 -15.60 -0.14
CA LEU A 14 -5.96 -15.68 0.28
C LEU A 14 -5.67 -14.78 1.50
N ILE A 15 -6.04 -13.50 1.42
CA ILE A 15 -5.82 -12.52 2.47
C ILE A 15 -7.15 -12.25 3.15
N GLN A 16 -7.45 -13.06 4.15
CA GLN A 16 -8.68 -12.91 4.92
C GLN A 16 -8.72 -11.57 5.65
N GLU A 17 -9.91 -10.99 5.76
CA GLU A 17 -10.14 -9.81 6.60
C GLU A 17 -9.81 -10.10 8.07
N PHE A 18 -9.50 -9.05 8.83
CA PHE A 18 -9.30 -9.15 10.26
C PHE A 18 -10.61 -9.56 10.99
N PRO A 19 -10.52 -10.44 11.99
CA PRO A 19 -11.62 -10.72 12.90
C PRO A 19 -12.10 -9.46 13.63
N GLN A 20 -13.37 -9.46 14.05
CA GLN A 20 -14.00 -8.32 14.71
C GLN A 20 -13.22 -7.77 15.92
N LYS A 21 -12.53 -8.63 16.67
CA LYS A 21 -11.72 -8.21 17.84
C LYS A 21 -10.61 -7.21 17.50
N TRP A 22 -10.19 -7.13 16.24
CA TRP A 22 -9.10 -6.26 15.79
C TRP A 22 -9.58 -4.94 15.19
N THR A 23 -10.88 -4.75 14.96
CA THR A 23 -11.42 -3.56 14.27
C THR A 23 -11.27 -2.27 15.08
N ASN A 24 -11.16 -2.38 16.40
CA ASN A 24 -10.97 -1.26 17.32
C ASN A 24 -9.53 -1.12 17.84
N VAL A 25 -8.61 -1.98 17.40
CA VAL A 25 -7.20 -1.95 17.82
C VAL A 25 -6.46 -0.93 16.96
N ASN A 26 -6.46 0.31 17.42
CA ASN A 26 -5.78 1.45 16.79
C ASN A 26 -4.40 1.71 17.43
N PRO A 27 -3.61 2.68 16.91
CA PRO A 27 -2.27 2.99 17.41
C PRO A 27 -2.15 3.37 18.90
N LYS A 28 -3.25 3.76 19.55
CA LYS A 28 -3.29 4.08 20.99
C LYS A 28 -3.72 2.89 21.84
N HIS A 29 -4.19 1.81 21.23
CA HIS A 29 -4.67 0.62 21.94
C HIS A 29 -3.49 -0.24 22.46
N PRO A 30 -3.57 -0.83 23.67
CA PRO A 30 -2.48 -1.67 24.21
C PRO A 30 -2.08 -2.84 23.30
N GLY A 31 -3.05 -3.43 22.60
CA GLY A 31 -2.85 -4.48 21.59
C GLY A 31 -2.31 -4.01 20.23
N TRP A 32 -1.92 -2.75 20.07
CA TRP A 32 -1.46 -2.20 18.78
C TRP A 32 -0.29 -2.99 18.18
N LYS A 33 0.72 -3.31 19.00
CA LYS A 33 1.88 -4.07 18.54
C LYS A 33 1.51 -5.46 18.01
N ASP A 34 0.50 -6.10 18.60
CA ASP A 34 0.04 -7.39 18.12
C ASP A 34 -0.76 -7.26 16.82
N ARG A 35 -1.56 -6.20 16.67
CA ARG A 35 -2.19 -5.87 15.38
C ARG A 35 -1.13 -5.67 14.28
N VAL A 36 -0.05 -4.95 14.57
CA VAL A 36 1.05 -4.71 13.63
C VAL A 36 1.73 -6.03 13.22
N LYS A 37 1.99 -6.95 14.15
CA LYS A 37 2.53 -8.29 13.81
C LYS A 37 1.64 -9.02 12.81
N LEU A 38 0.33 -8.99 13.00
CA LEU A 38 -0.62 -9.60 12.08
C LEU A 38 -0.65 -8.91 10.71
N GLU A 39 -0.47 -7.58 10.66
CA GLU A 39 -0.30 -6.87 9.37
C GLU A 39 0.95 -7.36 8.64
N ILE A 40 2.08 -7.51 9.34
CA ILE A 40 3.34 -8.03 8.77
C ILE A 40 3.13 -9.46 8.24
N GLU A 41 2.50 -10.33 9.03
CA GLU A 41 2.20 -11.71 8.62
C GLU A 41 1.38 -11.75 7.33
N LYS A 42 0.34 -10.90 7.22
CA LYS A 42 -0.47 -10.80 5.99
C LYS A 42 0.34 -10.28 4.80
N VAL A 43 1.22 -9.29 5.00
CA VAL A 43 2.14 -8.82 3.94
C VAL A 43 3.02 -9.97 3.46
N MET A 44 3.63 -10.70 4.39
CA MET A 44 4.47 -11.86 4.06
C MET A 44 3.68 -12.96 3.34
N GLN A 45 2.45 -13.25 3.80
CA GLN A 45 1.57 -14.24 3.18
C GLN A 45 1.29 -13.88 1.72
N TYR A 46 0.97 -12.62 1.43
CA TYR A 46 0.74 -12.16 0.05
C TYR A 46 1.99 -12.25 -0.83
N ILE A 47 3.14 -11.80 -0.31
CA ILE A 47 4.41 -11.87 -1.05
C ILE A 47 4.81 -13.32 -1.34
N ASN A 48 4.61 -14.23 -0.39
CA ASN A 48 4.89 -15.64 -0.58
C ASN A 48 3.93 -16.28 -1.59
N PHE A 49 2.65 -15.90 -1.58
CA PHE A 49 1.71 -16.33 -2.60
C PHE A 49 2.15 -15.92 -4.01
N LEU A 50 2.58 -14.67 -4.21
CA LEU A 50 3.08 -14.23 -5.51
C LEU A 50 4.25 -15.10 -5.96
N LYS A 51 5.26 -15.29 -5.10
CA LYS A 51 6.43 -16.14 -5.39
C LYS A 51 6.04 -17.58 -5.75
N ASN A 52 5.10 -18.16 -5.01
CA ASN A 52 4.67 -19.56 -5.19
C ASN A 52 3.80 -19.76 -6.44
N THR A 53 3.19 -18.70 -6.97
CA THR A 53 2.39 -18.72 -8.20
C THR A 53 3.17 -18.28 -9.43
N ASN A 54 4.51 -18.25 -9.34
CA ASN A 54 5.42 -17.73 -10.37
C ASN A 54 5.17 -16.26 -10.75
N ASN A 55 4.45 -15.50 -9.92
CA ASN A 55 4.31 -14.06 -10.08
C ASN A 55 5.45 -13.35 -9.35
N ARG A 56 6.04 -12.35 -10.00
CA ARG A 56 7.09 -11.55 -9.35
C ARG A 56 6.45 -10.53 -8.38
N PRO A 57 6.93 -10.43 -7.13
CA PRO A 57 6.46 -9.41 -6.20
C PRO A 57 6.64 -8.00 -6.76
N TRP A 58 5.56 -7.23 -6.76
CA TRP A 58 5.53 -5.85 -7.28
C TRP A 58 5.70 -4.80 -6.18
N PHE A 59 5.73 -5.22 -4.91
CA PHE A 59 6.09 -4.35 -3.80
C PHE A 59 6.85 -5.08 -2.70
N LYS A 60 7.52 -4.31 -1.85
CA LYS A 60 8.02 -4.71 -0.54
C LYS A 60 7.58 -3.65 0.46
N LEU A 61 7.30 -4.05 1.71
CA LEU A 61 6.85 -3.10 2.73
C LEU A 61 7.22 -3.62 4.13
N PHE A 62 7.75 -2.73 4.95
CA PHE A 62 8.15 -3.00 6.33
C PHE A 62 7.83 -1.79 7.21
N PRO A 63 7.49 -1.96 8.49
CA PRO A 63 7.37 -0.83 9.39
C PRO A 63 8.72 -0.15 9.58
N GLU A 64 8.72 1.18 9.66
CA GLU A 64 9.93 1.93 9.96
C GLU A 64 10.46 1.58 11.36
N ARG A 65 11.79 1.43 11.45
CA ARG A 65 12.46 1.03 12.69
C ARG A 65 12.50 2.15 13.73
N ASN A 66 12.27 3.40 13.33
CA ASN A 66 12.29 4.53 14.26
C ASN A 66 11.15 4.40 15.27
N PRO A 67 11.45 4.20 16.57
CA PRO A 67 10.42 3.96 17.59
C PRO A 67 9.43 5.11 17.73
N ARG A 68 9.82 6.34 17.37
CA ARG A 68 8.96 7.53 17.43
C ARG A 68 7.73 7.41 16.54
N TYR A 69 7.81 6.62 15.46
CA TYR A 69 6.68 6.43 14.57
C TYR A 69 5.66 5.43 15.10
N ASN A 70 5.96 4.64 16.14
CA ASN A 70 5.04 3.64 16.68
C ASN A 70 4.36 2.78 15.58
N TYR A 71 5.13 2.35 14.58
CA TYR A 71 4.66 1.57 13.43
C TYR A 71 3.61 2.26 12.54
N LEU A 72 3.44 3.58 12.67
CA LEU A 72 2.54 4.37 11.81
C LEU A 72 3.12 4.57 10.41
N ILE A 73 4.45 4.54 10.28
CA ILE A 73 5.12 4.72 9.00
C ILE A 73 5.71 3.39 8.56
N TRP A 74 5.44 3.03 7.31
CA TRP A 74 6.01 1.85 6.67
C TRP A 74 6.75 2.28 5.40
N THR A 75 7.88 1.64 5.14
CA THR A 75 8.75 1.92 4.00
C THR A 75 8.95 0.68 3.16
N GLY A 76 9.21 0.89 1.88
CA GLY A 76 9.62 -0.17 0.97
C GLY A 76 9.71 0.35 -0.45
N ASN A 77 9.37 -0.47 -1.43
CA ASN A 77 9.48 -0.10 -2.84
C ASN A 77 8.30 -0.64 -3.65
N LEU A 78 7.90 0.11 -4.67
CA LEU A 78 7.16 -0.41 -5.82
C LEU A 78 8.17 -0.86 -6.87
N VAL A 79 7.88 -1.98 -7.53
CA VAL A 79 8.75 -2.60 -8.53
C VAL A 79 7.91 -2.96 -9.73
N VAL A 80 8.42 -2.72 -10.94
CA VAL A 80 7.83 -3.26 -12.16
C VAL A 80 8.23 -4.75 -12.25
N PRO A 81 7.29 -5.71 -12.14
CA PRO A 81 7.62 -7.13 -12.07
C PRO A 81 8.55 -7.63 -13.20
N GLU A 82 8.25 -7.21 -14.43
CA GLU A 82 9.00 -7.62 -15.62
C GLU A 82 10.32 -6.84 -15.81
N ARG A 83 10.46 -5.68 -15.15
CA ARG A 83 11.61 -4.76 -15.23
C ARG A 83 12.03 -4.33 -13.82
N PRO A 84 12.57 -5.26 -12.99
CA PRO A 84 12.82 -5.01 -11.58
C PRO A 84 13.85 -3.91 -11.29
N GLU A 85 14.67 -3.54 -12.28
CA GLU A 85 15.52 -2.35 -12.23
C GLU A 85 14.71 -1.06 -12.12
N ILE A 86 13.48 -1.03 -12.63
CA ILE A 86 12.53 0.07 -12.46
C ILE A 86 11.81 -0.12 -11.13
N ASN A 87 12.29 0.61 -10.12
CA ASN A 87 11.74 0.57 -8.78
C ASN A 87 11.71 1.97 -8.16
N PHE A 88 10.76 2.20 -7.26
CA PHE A 88 10.57 3.48 -6.58
C PHE A 88 10.40 3.26 -5.08
N ASP A 89 11.15 4.00 -4.27
CA ASP A 89 10.95 4.06 -2.81
C ASP A 89 9.52 4.52 -2.49
N ILE A 90 8.88 3.89 -1.51
CA ILE A 90 7.56 4.28 -1.01
C ILE A 90 7.53 4.48 0.50
N LYS A 91 6.60 5.33 0.93
CA LYS A 91 6.16 5.49 2.31
C LYS A 91 4.66 5.28 2.43
N VAL A 92 4.24 4.59 3.48
CA VAL A 92 2.84 4.37 3.81
C VAL A 92 2.58 4.95 5.18
N LEU A 93 1.57 5.81 5.26
CA LEU A 93 1.10 6.40 6.51
C LEU A 93 -0.15 5.68 6.97
N LEU A 94 -0.09 5.13 8.18
CA LEU A 94 -1.26 4.79 8.98
C LEU A 94 -1.57 6.01 9.87
N THR A 95 -2.78 6.55 9.78
CA THR A 95 -3.17 7.65 10.67
C THR A 95 -3.43 7.12 12.08
N SER A 96 -3.53 8.02 13.07
CA SER A 96 -3.91 7.63 14.43
C SER A 96 -5.30 6.99 14.53
N GLU A 97 -6.13 7.15 13.50
CA GLU A 97 -7.47 6.57 13.40
C GLU A 97 -7.51 5.20 12.70
N TYR A 98 -6.38 4.70 12.19
CA TYR A 98 -6.30 3.37 11.60
C TYR A 98 -6.77 2.29 12.59
N PRO A 99 -7.57 1.27 12.18
CA PRO A 99 -8.01 0.95 10.82
C PRO A 99 -9.33 1.62 10.39
N LYS A 100 -9.87 2.60 11.14
CA LYS A 100 -11.11 3.30 10.75
C LYS A 100 -10.94 4.08 9.44
N VAL A 101 -9.75 4.65 9.26
CA VAL A 101 -9.38 5.39 8.05
C VAL A 101 -8.36 4.56 7.27
N CYS A 102 -8.49 4.56 5.94
CA CYS A 102 -7.56 3.85 5.08
C CYS A 102 -6.13 4.46 5.14
N PRO A 103 -5.09 3.67 4.84
CA PRO A 103 -3.73 4.19 4.72
C PRO A 103 -3.58 5.23 3.61
N ARG A 104 -2.47 5.97 3.63
CA ARG A 104 -2.03 6.83 2.52
C ARG A 104 -0.71 6.32 1.98
N CYS A 105 -0.56 6.27 0.66
CA CYS A 105 0.67 5.82 -0.01
C CYS A 105 1.35 6.97 -0.73
N PHE A 106 2.66 7.07 -0.55
CA PHE A 106 3.53 8.04 -1.18
C PHE A 106 4.65 7.29 -1.90
N ALA A 107 5.00 7.73 -3.10
CA ALA A 107 6.18 7.25 -3.83
C ALA A 107 7.19 8.39 -3.95
N GLU A 108 8.48 8.07 -4.04
CA GLU A 108 9.51 9.09 -4.23
C GLU A 108 9.21 9.97 -5.46
N GLU A 109 9.54 11.26 -5.35
CA GLU A 109 9.19 12.29 -6.33
C GLU A 109 9.72 11.98 -7.74
N THR A 110 10.81 11.23 -7.86
CA THR A 110 11.40 10.82 -9.15
C THR A 110 10.42 10.04 -10.03
N ILE A 111 9.38 9.42 -9.46
CA ILE A 111 8.31 8.75 -10.20
C ILE A 111 7.60 9.68 -11.19
N LEU A 112 7.52 10.99 -10.89
CA LEU A 112 6.90 12.02 -11.74
C LEU A 112 7.58 12.14 -13.10
N ASN A 113 8.84 11.71 -13.21
CA ASN A 113 9.59 11.74 -14.46
C ASN A 113 9.16 10.63 -15.44
N TYR A 114 8.32 9.70 -15.00
CA TYR A 114 7.98 8.47 -15.73
C TYR A 114 6.47 8.22 -15.84
N CYS A 115 5.69 8.66 -14.84
CA CYS A 115 4.24 8.46 -14.83
C CYS A 115 3.48 9.60 -15.53
N GLY A 116 2.19 9.37 -15.79
CA GLY A 116 1.28 10.43 -16.23
C GLY A 116 1.04 11.51 -15.15
N LYS A 117 0.06 12.39 -15.38
CA LYS A 117 -0.27 13.49 -14.44
C LYS A 117 -0.60 12.95 -13.04
N ILE A 118 0.25 13.24 -12.05
CA ILE A 118 -0.04 13.09 -10.62
C ILE A 118 -0.39 14.45 -10.04
N PHE A 119 -1.44 14.51 -9.20
CA PHE A 119 -1.76 15.71 -8.45
C PHE A 119 -0.79 15.89 -7.27
N LEU A 120 0.05 16.93 -7.34
CA LEU A 120 1.07 17.26 -6.33
C LEU A 120 0.52 17.91 -5.06
N LYS A 121 -0.72 17.61 -4.66
CA LYS A 121 -1.36 18.30 -3.53
C LYS A 121 -0.76 17.95 -2.17
N ASN A 122 -0.18 16.76 -2.04
CA ASN A 122 0.40 16.27 -0.78
C ASN A 122 1.81 15.73 -1.02
N ILE A 123 2.80 16.46 -0.51
CA ILE A 123 4.22 16.08 -0.55
C ILE A 123 4.66 15.78 0.88
N TRP A 124 5.35 14.65 1.04
CA TRP A 124 6.06 14.31 2.27
C TRP A 124 7.55 14.53 2.02
N GLU A 125 8.20 15.32 2.88
CA GLU A 125 9.65 15.46 2.89
C GLU A 125 10.28 14.79 4.12
N GLN A 126 11.28 13.94 3.91
CA GLN A 126 12.04 13.30 4.98
C GLN A 126 13.47 13.03 4.50
N ASP A 127 14.46 13.35 5.33
CA ASP A 127 15.89 13.13 5.05
C ASP A 127 16.33 13.71 3.68
N SER A 128 15.81 14.90 3.33
CA SER A 128 15.99 15.58 2.02
C SER A 128 15.43 14.83 0.81
N LYS A 129 14.71 13.72 1.01
CA LYS A 129 13.93 13.04 -0.03
C LYS A 129 12.47 13.53 0.00
N LYS A 130 11.92 13.77 -1.18
CA LYS A 130 10.51 14.11 -1.36
C LYS A 130 9.74 12.90 -1.86
N TYR A 131 8.52 12.76 -1.36
CA TYR A 131 7.58 11.73 -1.74
C TYR A 131 6.24 12.36 -2.10
N VAL A 132 5.69 11.97 -3.24
CA VAL A 132 4.39 12.43 -3.73
C VAL A 132 3.32 11.39 -3.40
N MET A 133 2.16 11.86 -2.95
CA MET A 133 1.04 10.99 -2.66
C MET A 133 0.46 10.38 -3.95
N ILE A 134 0.48 9.05 -4.05
CA ILE A 134 -0.03 8.32 -5.21
C ILE A 134 -1.43 7.73 -4.98
N CYS A 135 -1.79 7.49 -3.71
CA CYS A 135 -3.09 6.92 -3.34
C CYS A 135 -3.55 7.49 -1.99
N HIS A 136 -4.78 8.01 -1.98
CA HIS A 136 -5.52 8.41 -0.79
C HIS A 136 -7.02 8.29 -1.05
N GLU A 137 -7.78 8.03 0.02
CA GLU A 137 -9.21 8.34 0.19
C GLU A 137 -10.22 7.69 -0.78
N HIS A 138 -9.84 7.22 -1.96
CA HIS A 138 -10.76 6.61 -2.93
C HIS A 138 -11.55 5.42 -2.37
N LEU A 139 -10.89 4.54 -1.58
CA LEU A 139 -11.58 3.44 -0.92
C LEU A 139 -12.54 3.93 0.19
N SER A 140 -12.23 5.06 0.84
CA SER A 140 -13.11 5.68 1.83
C SER A 140 -14.31 6.33 1.15
N ASP A 141 -14.11 7.08 0.07
CA ASP A 141 -15.16 7.79 -0.67
C ASP A 141 -16.17 6.83 -1.33
N THR A 142 -15.71 5.64 -1.71
CA THR A 142 -16.54 4.61 -2.35
C THR A 142 -17.13 3.60 -1.36
N ASN A 143 -16.96 3.80 -0.05
CA ASN A 143 -17.31 2.82 1.00
C ASN A 143 -16.71 1.42 0.78
N ALA A 144 -15.60 1.33 0.04
CA ALA A 144 -14.87 0.10 -0.22
C ALA A 144 -13.85 -0.23 0.90
N TRP A 145 -13.62 0.72 1.82
CA TRP A 145 -12.84 0.53 3.03
C TRP A 145 -13.72 0.15 4.22
N ASN A 146 -13.28 -0.84 5.00
CA ASN A 146 -13.86 -1.15 6.31
C ASN A 146 -12.76 -1.49 7.32
N ASN A 147 -13.06 -1.42 8.61
CA ASN A 147 -12.07 -1.54 9.69
C ASN A 147 -11.50 -2.95 9.87
N ARG A 148 -12.02 -3.93 9.13
CA ARG A 148 -11.49 -5.30 9.05
C ARG A 148 -10.43 -5.44 7.97
N LEU A 149 -10.26 -4.44 7.10
CA LEU A 149 -9.21 -4.42 6.10
C LEU A 149 -7.87 -4.03 6.72
N GLY A 150 -6.82 -4.53 6.08
CA GLY A 150 -5.41 -4.36 6.46
C GLY A 150 -4.61 -3.62 5.40
N ILE A 151 -3.32 -3.44 5.64
CA ILE A 151 -2.40 -2.76 4.71
C ILE A 151 -2.36 -3.49 3.35
N VAL A 152 -2.32 -4.82 3.37
CA VAL A 152 -2.31 -5.62 2.13
C VAL A 152 -3.56 -5.41 1.29
N HIS A 153 -4.72 -5.30 1.93
CA HIS A 153 -5.98 -5.05 1.22
C HIS A 153 -5.94 -3.68 0.52
N PHE A 154 -5.42 -2.66 1.20
CA PHE A 154 -5.20 -1.33 0.61
C PHE A 154 -4.23 -1.41 -0.59
N PHE A 155 -3.13 -2.16 -0.48
CA PHE A 155 -2.20 -2.34 -1.60
C PHE A 155 -2.84 -3.02 -2.80
N VAL A 156 -3.53 -4.14 -2.57
CA VAL A 156 -4.13 -4.93 -3.64
C VAL A 156 -5.32 -4.22 -4.29
N ARG A 157 -6.15 -3.54 -3.50
CA ARG A 157 -7.39 -2.92 -4.00
C ARG A 157 -7.21 -1.50 -4.53
N GLN A 158 -6.18 -0.78 -4.10
CA GLN A 158 -5.99 0.62 -4.48
C GLN A 158 -4.62 0.86 -5.12
N VAL A 159 -3.53 0.56 -4.41
CA VAL A 159 -2.18 0.86 -4.90
C VAL A 159 -1.87 0.11 -6.20
N TRP A 160 -2.28 -1.16 -6.30
CA TRP A 160 -2.11 -1.96 -7.51
C TRP A 160 -2.86 -1.37 -8.71
N VAL A 161 -4.09 -0.91 -8.53
CA VAL A 161 -4.90 -0.34 -9.63
C VAL A 161 -4.19 0.88 -10.20
N TRP A 162 -3.70 1.76 -9.33
CA TRP A 162 -2.90 2.90 -9.76
C TRP A 162 -1.59 2.47 -10.41
N TRP A 163 -0.84 1.58 -9.76
CA TRP A 163 0.48 1.14 -10.21
C TRP A 163 0.40 0.45 -11.59
N ALA A 164 -0.50 -0.51 -11.76
CA ALA A 164 -0.71 -1.24 -13.00
C ALA A 164 -1.09 -0.30 -14.16
N ALA A 165 -1.91 0.73 -13.91
CA ALA A 165 -2.26 1.71 -14.92
C ALA A 165 -1.07 2.58 -15.37
N GLN A 166 -0.03 2.74 -14.53
CA GLN A 166 1.15 3.54 -14.86
C GLN A 166 2.30 2.72 -15.49
N GLN A 167 2.34 1.39 -15.30
CA GLN A 167 3.52 0.58 -15.66
C GLN A 167 3.99 0.76 -17.11
N ASN A 168 3.08 0.71 -18.09
CA ASN A 168 3.47 0.86 -19.50
C ASN A 168 4.05 2.24 -19.81
N SER A 169 3.48 3.31 -19.23
CA SER A 169 4.01 4.67 -19.36
C SER A 169 5.40 4.76 -18.73
N ILE A 170 5.55 4.21 -17.52
CA ILE A 170 6.81 4.25 -16.79
C ILE A 170 7.91 3.53 -17.54
N ILE A 171 7.64 2.32 -18.05
CA ILE A 171 8.59 1.55 -18.85
C ILE A 171 8.99 2.34 -20.10
N GLY A 172 8.00 2.87 -20.83
CA GLY A 172 8.26 3.63 -22.05
C GLY A 172 9.07 4.92 -21.84
N GLU A 173 8.86 5.62 -20.72
CA GLU A 173 9.66 6.80 -20.36
C GLU A 173 11.05 6.44 -19.82
N TYR A 174 11.18 5.29 -19.16
CA TYR A 174 12.46 4.79 -18.66
C TYR A 174 13.39 4.40 -19.82
N ASP A 175 12.87 3.64 -20.79
CA ASP A 175 13.61 3.16 -21.97
C ASP A 175 14.02 4.27 -22.94
N LYS A 176 13.45 5.48 -22.82
CA LYS A 176 13.90 6.67 -23.58
C LYS A 176 15.16 7.31 -22.99
N LYS A 177 15.41 7.07 -21.70
CA LYS A 177 16.46 7.75 -20.92
C LYS A 177 17.69 6.88 -20.68
N HIS A 178 17.58 5.57 -20.93
CA HIS A 178 18.60 4.55 -20.70
C HIS A 178 18.64 3.58 -21.88
#